data_AF-A0A6J4NEP7-F1
#
_entry.id   AF-A0A6J4NEP7-F1
#
_cell.length_a   1.000
_cell.length_b   1.000
_cell.length_c   1.000
_cell.angle_alpha   90.00
_cell.angle_beta   90.00
_cell.angle_gamma   90.00
#
_symmetry.space_group_name_H-M   'P 1'
#
loop_
_entity.id
_entity.type
_entity.pdbx_description
1 polymer ?
#
loop_
_entity_poly.entity_id
_entity_poly.type
_entity_poly.pdbx_seq_one_letter_code
_entity_poly.pdbx_strand_id
1 'polypeptide(L)'
;MLNLYDSFTVPDVSNVQIYRDDEKRHKFYMVPERATIARDDEGKPLFNFILYARDVDRLAPDDREVERGLVQVTTQAGVTKETEDKIRDHLRQKLADEQRGNYWFLGLLISRTEPELSYPPLWLDGSVEFRALPPDMVPFSAGSSKPSLMGSNLASFSAALNQDGVSLFRQALEKNIMPAGIWYNLKFAARIPAIEITIEGDKGEFYREVKNYVQRRWEHVQRTKFLGMTVSERRWVSEWNELSSITKFRDSFHNLTIRVDDSSLPDSGDPTMKQKMEDMAFAIVQTNILPNFFAPAIQEVANEQQPNPNPATSIPVNTETTGRFDMKIIRTQIVEKPVNPNAILAEVLTPEEIKTSTVYLDLSQPYFHEMDIKVNANVNFEQDPVYGLKVFLDYDQQDDMRGVRVKKAKEFLIKSDDTIGRFRQIMAKGTDGAPKDGYKHWSEIIYKDTGETIRVPAQGAIESRERELVISYRRLGFVKVNLVM
;
A
#
# COMPACT_ATOMS: atom_id res chain seq x y z
N MET A 1 1.27 -14.33 18.51
CA MET A 1 0.30 -13.65 17.62
C MET A 1 -0.43 -12.57 18.42
N LEU A 2 -1.08 -11.59 17.78
CA LEU A 2 -1.78 -10.53 18.50
C LEU A 2 -3.03 -11.08 19.20
N ASN A 3 -3.20 -10.85 20.51
CA ASN A 3 -4.39 -11.23 21.27
C ASN A 3 -5.52 -10.21 21.06
N LEU A 4 -6.65 -10.63 20.49
CA LEU A 4 -7.79 -9.76 20.15
C LEU A 4 -8.35 -8.97 21.34
N TYR A 5 -8.18 -9.55 22.52
CA TYR A 5 -8.96 -9.32 23.72
C TYR A 5 -8.17 -8.58 24.81
N ASP A 6 -6.84 -8.64 24.74
CA ASP A 6 -5.96 -7.87 25.60
C ASP A 6 -5.48 -6.62 24.85
N SER A 7 -6.36 -5.62 24.80
CA SER A 7 -6.11 -4.37 24.09
C SER A 7 -6.36 -3.15 24.98
N PHE A 8 -5.45 -2.17 24.95
CA PHE A 8 -5.58 -0.91 25.68
C PHE A 8 -4.93 0.25 24.92
N THR A 9 -5.25 1.48 25.32
CA THR A 9 -4.61 2.70 24.82
C THR A 9 -3.67 3.25 25.89
N VAL A 10 -2.60 3.92 25.45
CA VAL A 10 -1.64 4.58 26.35
C VAL A 10 -2.13 6.00 26.63
N PRO A 11 -2.09 6.49 27.89
CA PRO A 11 -2.38 7.89 28.19
C PRO A 11 -1.54 8.83 27.30
N ASP A 12 -2.14 9.92 26.83
CA ASP A 12 -1.54 10.89 25.90
C ASP A 12 -1.20 10.36 24.49
N VAL A 13 -1.50 9.09 24.19
CA VAL A 13 -1.36 8.47 22.87
C VAL A 13 -2.66 7.73 22.52
N SER A 14 -3.76 8.47 22.42
CA SER A 14 -5.09 7.91 22.17
C SER A 14 -5.28 7.36 20.75
N ASN A 15 -4.42 7.76 19.80
CA ASN A 15 -4.49 7.36 18.39
C ASN A 15 -3.75 6.05 18.07
N VAL A 16 -3.38 5.27 19.09
CA VAL A 16 -2.68 3.99 18.92
C VAL A 16 -3.28 2.97 19.86
N GLN A 17 -3.82 1.91 19.28
CA GLN A 17 -4.31 0.76 20.02
C GLN A 17 -3.17 -0.24 20.23
N ILE A 18 -2.88 -0.56 21.48
CA ILE A 18 -1.91 -1.58 21.84
C ILE A 18 -2.63 -2.89 22.10
N TYR A 19 -2.03 -3.99 21.64
CA TYR A 19 -2.48 -5.34 21.90
C TYR A 19 -1.33 -6.19 22.47
N ARG A 20 -1.59 -7.06 23.43
CA ARG A 20 -0.59 -8.01 23.93
C ARG A 20 -0.45 -9.21 22.98
N ASP A 21 0.71 -9.86 22.96
CA ASP A 21 0.86 -11.15 22.28
C ASP A 21 0.19 -12.28 23.10
N ASP A 22 -0.41 -13.25 22.41
CA ASP A 22 -1.13 -14.37 23.03
C ASP A 22 -0.20 -15.41 23.65
N GLU A 23 1.06 -15.50 23.23
CA GLU A 23 2.04 -16.47 23.72
C GLU A 23 3.15 -15.78 24.53
N LYS A 24 3.55 -14.56 24.14
CA LYS A 24 4.68 -13.82 24.72
C LYS A 24 4.23 -12.61 25.54
N ARG A 25 4.38 -12.70 26.87
CA ARG A 25 3.88 -11.70 27.82
C ARG A 25 4.47 -10.31 27.74
N HIS A 26 5.74 -10.22 27.37
CA HIS A 26 6.46 -8.96 27.25
C HIS A 26 6.39 -8.41 25.83
N LYS A 27 5.68 -9.08 24.91
CA LYS A 27 5.53 -8.64 23.52
C LYS A 27 4.19 -7.96 23.30
N PHE A 28 4.23 -6.81 22.66
CA PHE A 28 3.09 -5.97 22.36
C PHE A 28 3.09 -5.54 20.90
N TYR A 29 1.89 -5.33 20.37
CA TYR A 29 1.64 -4.91 19.01
C TYR A 29 0.94 -3.55 18.99
N MET A 30 1.52 -2.60 18.28
CA MET A 30 0.93 -1.28 18.07
C MET A 30 0.16 -1.21 16.76
N VAL A 31 -1.11 -0.84 16.85
CA VAL A 31 -1.99 -0.61 15.70
C VAL A 31 -2.36 0.87 15.69
N PRO A 32 -1.73 1.69 14.82
CA PRO A 32 -2.02 3.11 14.74
C PRO A 32 -3.37 3.35 14.06
N GLU A 33 -4.11 4.34 14.54
CA GLU A 33 -5.40 4.78 13.98
C GLU A 33 -5.27 6.02 13.09
N ARG A 34 -4.07 6.61 13.03
CA ARG A 34 -3.76 7.75 12.15
C ARG A 34 -2.60 7.40 11.24
N ALA A 35 -2.69 7.85 9.99
CA ALA A 35 -1.60 7.78 9.03
C ALA A 35 -0.70 9.01 9.12
N THR A 36 0.56 8.86 8.76
CA THR A 36 1.59 9.92 8.79
C THR A 36 2.45 9.88 7.54
N ILE A 37 3.25 10.93 7.32
CA ILE A 37 4.30 10.93 6.29
C ILE A 37 5.47 10.11 6.84
N ALA A 38 5.97 9.18 6.03
CA ALA A 38 7.14 8.38 6.38
C ALA A 38 8.37 9.28 6.47
N ARG A 39 9.29 8.96 7.38
CA ARG A 39 10.53 9.70 7.59
C ARG A 39 11.72 8.79 7.33
N ASP A 40 12.82 9.36 6.85
CA ASP A 40 14.09 8.63 6.67
C ASP A 40 14.82 8.40 8.01
N ASP A 41 15.99 7.75 7.94
CA ASP A 41 16.82 7.45 9.12
C ASP A 41 17.34 8.71 9.86
N GLU A 42 17.39 9.85 9.17
CA GLU A 42 17.76 11.15 9.74
C GLU A 42 16.54 11.90 10.30
N GLY A 43 15.34 11.34 10.14
CA GLY A 43 14.08 11.92 10.58
C GLY A 43 13.47 12.93 9.60
N LYS A 44 14.01 13.10 8.39
CA LYS A 44 13.44 14.00 7.37
C LYS A 44 12.20 13.38 6.73
N PRO A 45 11.15 14.16 6.46
CA PRO A 45 9.95 13.65 5.82
C PRO A 45 10.25 13.23 4.36
N LEU A 46 9.73 12.07 3.98
CA LEU A 46 9.76 11.56 2.59
C LEU A 46 8.67 12.26 1.76
N PHE A 47 8.84 13.57 1.62
CA PHE A 47 7.98 14.47 0.87
C PHE A 47 8.84 15.40 0.04
N ASN A 48 8.53 15.52 -1.25
CA ASN A 48 9.17 16.44 -2.17
C ASN A 48 8.12 17.16 -3.00
N PHE A 49 8.29 18.48 -3.14
CA PHE A 49 7.50 19.30 -4.04
C PHE A 49 8.42 20.05 -5.00
N ILE A 50 8.32 19.73 -6.29
CA ILE A 50 9.11 20.37 -7.33
C ILE A 50 8.18 21.28 -8.13
N LEU A 51 8.40 22.59 -8.01
CA LEU A 51 7.81 23.56 -8.92
C LEU A 51 8.77 23.79 -10.08
N TYR A 52 8.27 23.74 -11.30
CA TYR A 52 9.10 24.02 -12.46
C TYR A 52 8.43 24.92 -13.51
N ALA A 53 9.20 25.88 -14.01
CA ALA A 53 8.82 26.72 -15.13
C ALA A 53 9.15 26.01 -16.44
N ARG A 54 8.29 26.14 -17.45
CA ARG A 54 8.47 25.60 -18.80
C ARG A 54 8.87 26.71 -19.76
N ASP A 55 9.60 26.32 -20.80
CA ASP A 55 9.97 27.22 -21.90
C ASP A 55 8.72 27.55 -22.76
N VAL A 56 8.18 28.76 -22.61
CA VAL A 56 6.98 29.23 -23.31
C VAL A 56 7.15 29.16 -24.83
N ASP A 57 8.35 29.41 -25.34
CA ASP A 57 8.63 29.42 -26.79
C ASP A 57 8.64 28.02 -27.39
N ARG A 58 8.79 26.98 -26.55
CA ARG A 58 8.76 25.57 -26.96
C ARG A 58 7.44 24.88 -26.69
N LEU A 59 6.47 25.57 -26.10
CA LEU A 59 5.15 25.02 -25.86
C LEU A 59 4.36 24.91 -27.17
N ALA A 60 3.50 23.89 -27.26
CA ALA A 60 2.51 23.85 -28.32
C ALA A 60 1.58 25.07 -28.19
N PRO A 61 1.04 25.64 -29.29
CA PRO A 61 0.19 26.84 -29.23
C PRO A 61 -1.03 26.72 -28.30
N ASP A 62 -1.51 25.49 -28.09
CA ASP A 62 -2.66 25.15 -27.25
C ASP A 62 -2.27 24.86 -25.78
N ASP A 63 -0.98 24.67 -25.48
CA ASP A 63 -0.46 24.40 -24.15
C ASP A 63 0.18 25.67 -23.58
N ARG A 64 -0.61 26.46 -22.85
CA ARG A 64 -0.16 27.76 -22.29
C ARG A 64 0.28 27.67 -20.84
N GLU A 65 0.43 26.47 -20.31
CA GLU A 65 0.81 26.27 -18.91
C GLU A 65 2.29 26.55 -18.71
N VAL A 66 2.60 27.71 -18.14
CA VAL A 66 3.97 28.18 -17.90
C VAL A 66 4.60 27.48 -16.70
N GLU A 67 3.79 27.13 -15.71
CA GLU A 67 4.23 26.46 -14.48
C GLU A 67 3.56 25.10 -14.30
N ARG A 68 4.32 24.13 -13.77
CA ARG A 68 3.81 22.82 -13.36
C ARG A 68 4.47 22.35 -12.09
N GLY A 69 3.82 21.41 -11.42
CA GLY A 69 4.31 20.82 -10.18
C GLY A 69 4.51 19.32 -10.29
N LEU A 70 5.46 18.79 -9.52
CA LEU A 70 5.53 17.38 -9.19
C LEU A 70 5.54 17.24 -7.67
N VAL A 71 4.57 16.50 -7.14
CA VAL A 71 4.48 16.14 -5.73
C VAL A 71 4.83 14.67 -5.59
N GLN A 72 5.74 14.35 -4.68
CA GLN A 72 6.05 12.99 -4.28
C GLN A 72 5.93 12.86 -2.77
N VAL A 73 5.26 11.82 -2.30
CA VAL A 73 5.06 11.58 -0.87
C VAL A 73 5.06 10.09 -0.58
N THR A 74 5.75 9.69 0.48
CA THR A 74 5.61 8.36 1.06
C THR A 74 4.90 8.48 2.40
N THR A 75 3.85 7.69 2.58
CA THR A 75 3.05 7.66 3.81
C THR A 75 3.20 6.31 4.50
N GLN A 76 2.81 6.28 5.77
CA GLN A 76 2.76 5.08 6.58
C GLN A 76 1.58 5.12 7.55
N ALA A 77 1.05 3.95 7.88
CA ALA A 77 0.27 3.73 9.08
C ALA A 77 1.24 3.37 10.22
N GLY A 78 1.97 4.38 10.70
CA GLY A 78 3.01 4.24 11.70
C GLY A 78 3.07 5.42 12.66
N VAL A 79 3.70 5.21 13.81
CA VAL A 79 3.90 6.22 14.85
C VAL A 79 5.26 6.89 14.71
N THR A 80 5.40 8.10 15.27
CA THR A 80 6.71 8.77 15.37
C THR A 80 7.56 8.10 16.46
N LYS A 81 8.88 8.30 16.41
CA LYS A 81 9.80 7.77 17.42
C LYS A 81 9.49 8.28 18.83
N GLU A 82 9.11 9.54 18.97
CA GLU A 82 8.70 10.12 20.25
C GLU A 82 7.46 9.41 20.83
N THR A 83 6.46 9.14 19.99
CA THR A 83 5.27 8.38 20.39
C THR A 83 5.62 6.95 20.77
N GLU A 84 6.49 6.29 20.00
CA GLU A 84 6.96 4.94 20.30
C GLU A 84 7.68 4.86 21.65
N ASP A 85 8.53 5.84 21.96
CA ASP A 85 9.26 5.91 23.23
C ASP A 85 8.28 6.10 24.42
N LYS A 86 7.26 6.96 24.28
CA LYS A 86 6.20 7.11 25.29
C LYS A 86 5.43 5.81 25.52
N ILE A 87 5.09 5.09 24.46
CA ILE A 87 4.44 3.77 24.56
C ILE A 87 5.36 2.80 25.31
N ARG A 88 6.64 2.73 24.94
CA ARG A 88 7.61 1.82 25.57
C ARG A 88 7.76 2.11 27.06
N ASP A 89 7.83 3.37 27.47
CA ASP A 89 7.93 3.76 28.88
C ASP A 89 6.69 3.38 29.68
N HIS A 90 5.49 3.57 29.11
CA HIS A 90 4.25 3.11 29.73
C HIS A 90 4.21 1.59 29.88
N LEU A 91 4.64 0.85 28.85
CA LEU A 91 4.69 -0.62 28.90
C LEU A 91 5.67 -1.13 29.97
N ARG A 92 6.81 -0.46 30.17
CA ARG A 92 7.75 -0.79 31.26
C ARG A 92 7.08 -0.64 32.63
N GLN A 93 6.36 0.45 32.86
CA GLN A 93 5.63 0.69 34.10
C GLN A 93 4.53 -0.36 34.31
N LYS A 94 3.71 -0.63 33.29
CA LYS A 94 2.65 -1.64 33.32
C LYS A 94 3.20 -3.03 33.68
N LEU A 95 4.28 -3.47 33.04
CA LEU A 95 4.90 -4.76 33.36
C LEU A 95 5.46 -4.80 34.79
N ALA A 96 6.03 -3.70 35.29
CA ALA A 96 6.51 -3.62 36.66
C ALA A 96 5.37 -3.67 37.69
N ASP A 97 4.22 -3.08 37.37
CA ASP A 97 3.02 -3.11 38.22
C ASP A 97 2.40 -4.50 38.27
N GLU A 98 2.24 -5.16 37.11
CA GLU A 98 1.75 -6.53 37.03
C GLU A 98 2.66 -7.50 37.79
N GLN A 99 3.99 -7.27 37.78
CA GLN A 99 4.93 -8.04 38.59
C GLN A 99 4.71 -7.84 40.10
N ARG A 100 4.55 -6.59 40.55
CA ARG A 100 4.30 -6.28 41.97
C ARG A 100 2.97 -6.85 42.47
N GLY A 101 1.97 -6.88 41.59
CA GLY A 101 0.65 -7.46 41.85
C GLY A 101 0.61 -8.99 41.82
N ASN A 102 1.74 -9.66 41.58
CA ASN A 102 1.81 -11.11 41.38
C ASN A 102 0.79 -11.58 40.33
N TYR A 103 0.71 -10.87 39.20
CA TYR A 103 -0.24 -11.15 38.14
C TYR A 103 0.17 -12.39 37.32
N TRP A 104 -0.80 -13.26 37.04
CA TRP A 104 -0.60 -14.50 36.28
C TRP A 104 -1.30 -14.35 34.92
N PHE A 105 -0.57 -14.56 33.82
CA PHE A 105 -1.11 -14.47 32.45
C PHE A 105 -0.94 -15.81 31.72
N LEU A 106 -1.92 -16.72 31.69
CA LEU A 106 -1.68 -18.12 31.25
C LEU A 106 -0.74 -18.89 32.20
N GLY A 107 -0.96 -18.82 33.52
CA GLY A 107 -0.36 -19.77 34.48
C GLY A 107 1.12 -19.62 34.84
N LEU A 108 1.90 -18.78 34.15
CA LEU A 108 3.31 -18.44 34.50
C LEU A 108 3.38 -17.10 35.29
N LEU A 109 4.57 -16.72 35.75
CA LEU A 109 4.87 -15.38 36.31
C LEU A 109 5.49 -14.46 35.25
N ILE A 110 5.29 -13.15 35.38
CA ILE A 110 5.87 -12.16 34.46
C ILE A 110 7.38 -12.06 34.70
N SER A 111 8.18 -12.34 33.67
CA SER A 111 9.64 -12.22 33.70
C SER A 111 10.11 -10.76 33.73
N ARG A 112 11.30 -10.49 34.28
CA ARG A 112 11.99 -9.18 34.25
C ARG A 112 12.63 -8.91 32.88
N THR A 113 11.83 -8.93 31.83
CA THR A 113 12.28 -8.71 30.46
C THR A 113 11.76 -7.37 29.95
N GLU A 114 12.59 -6.69 29.16
CA GLU A 114 12.22 -5.46 28.45
C GLU A 114 11.02 -5.69 27.52
N PRO A 115 10.03 -4.77 27.45
CA PRO A 115 8.91 -4.94 26.53
C PRO A 115 9.37 -4.91 25.07
N GLU A 116 9.00 -5.93 24.31
CA GLU A 116 9.13 -5.99 22.85
C GLU A 116 7.91 -5.28 22.23
N LEU A 117 8.13 -4.23 21.46
CA LEU A 117 7.08 -3.51 20.74
C LEU A 117 7.28 -3.67 19.24
N SER A 118 6.23 -4.07 18.51
CA SER A 118 6.27 -4.19 17.05
C SER A 118 4.91 -3.86 16.41
N TYR A 119 4.85 -3.73 15.10
CA TYR A 119 3.57 -3.69 14.37
C TYR A 119 2.95 -5.10 14.25
N PRO A 120 1.65 -5.22 13.90
CA PRO A 120 1.02 -6.51 13.66
C PRO A 120 1.87 -7.41 12.76
N PRO A 121 2.07 -8.68 13.16
CA PRO A 121 2.98 -9.59 12.46
C PRO A 121 2.38 -10.08 11.13
N LEU A 122 1.06 -10.00 10.98
CA LEU A 122 0.34 -10.47 9.80
C LEU A 122 -0.78 -9.49 9.43
N TRP A 123 -0.55 -8.76 8.35
CA TRP A 123 -1.57 -8.02 7.62
C TRP A 123 -2.18 -8.94 6.56
N LEU A 124 -3.50 -9.09 6.57
CA LEU A 124 -4.24 -9.99 5.67
C LEU A 124 -4.55 -9.33 4.33
N ASP A 125 -4.92 -8.06 4.36
CA ASP A 125 -5.22 -7.26 3.18
C ASP A 125 -5.09 -5.77 3.50
N GLY A 126 -5.01 -4.94 2.46
CA GLY A 126 -4.98 -3.51 2.63
C GLY A 126 -5.08 -2.73 1.33
N SER A 127 -5.77 -1.60 1.39
CA SER A 127 -5.76 -0.56 0.36
C SER A 127 -5.39 0.79 0.95
N VAL A 128 -4.89 1.66 0.08
CA VAL A 128 -4.52 3.01 0.46
C VAL A 128 -4.86 3.98 -0.66
N GLU A 129 -5.44 5.12 -0.29
CA GLU A 129 -5.80 6.19 -1.21
C GLU A 129 -5.20 7.51 -0.76
N PHE A 130 -4.49 8.18 -1.67
CA PHE A 130 -3.99 9.53 -1.50
C PHE A 130 -4.81 10.49 -2.36
N ARG A 131 -5.32 11.57 -1.77
CA ARG A 131 -6.00 12.64 -2.51
C ARG A 131 -5.46 13.99 -2.07
N ALA A 132 -4.81 14.70 -2.98
CA ALA A 132 -4.35 16.07 -2.75
C ALA A 132 -5.40 17.07 -3.25
N LEU A 133 -5.56 17.13 -4.57
CA LEU A 133 -6.36 18.14 -5.26
C LEU A 133 -7.44 17.49 -6.13
N PRO A 134 -8.42 18.28 -6.60
CA PRO A 134 -9.41 17.84 -7.58
C PRO A 134 -8.75 17.23 -8.84
N PRO A 135 -9.38 16.24 -9.51
CA PRO A 135 -8.81 15.55 -10.66
C PRO A 135 -8.44 16.47 -11.85
N ASP A 136 -9.16 17.58 -12.02
CA ASP A 136 -8.89 18.59 -13.05
C ASP A 136 -7.58 19.35 -12.82
N MET A 137 -7.09 19.39 -11.58
CA MET A 137 -5.81 20.01 -11.20
C MET A 137 -4.63 19.03 -11.18
N VAL A 138 -4.93 17.72 -11.32
CA VAL A 138 -3.95 16.63 -11.24
C VAL A 138 -4.01 15.84 -12.54
N PRO A 139 -3.40 16.33 -13.63
CA PRO A 139 -3.43 15.66 -14.93
C PRO A 139 -2.84 14.24 -14.90
N PHE A 140 -1.99 13.94 -13.92
CA PHE A 140 -1.43 12.62 -13.73
C PHE A 140 -1.20 12.33 -12.25
N SER A 141 -1.62 11.15 -11.80
CA SER A 141 -1.26 10.60 -10.50
C SER A 141 -0.87 9.13 -10.65
N ALA A 142 0.14 8.73 -9.89
CA ALA A 142 0.61 7.37 -9.78
C ALA A 142 0.91 7.07 -8.32
N GLY A 143 0.76 5.84 -7.90
CA GLY A 143 1.07 5.46 -6.54
C GLY A 143 0.69 4.03 -6.22
N SER A 144 1.07 3.62 -5.02
CA SER A 144 0.75 2.29 -4.50
C SER A 144 -0.71 2.26 -4.09
N SER A 145 -1.55 1.46 -4.76
CA SER A 145 -2.93 1.21 -4.33
C SER A 145 -3.02 0.19 -3.20
N LYS A 146 -1.98 -0.65 -3.07
CA LYS A 146 -1.76 -1.57 -1.96
C LYS A 146 -0.51 -1.14 -1.19
N PRO A 147 -0.59 -0.98 0.14
CA PRO A 147 0.59 -0.71 0.95
C PRO A 147 1.47 -1.96 1.06
N SER A 148 2.63 -1.83 1.68
CA SER A 148 3.59 -2.94 1.84
C SER A 148 3.07 -4.17 2.60
N LEU A 149 1.97 -4.06 3.36
CA LEU A 149 1.43 -5.14 4.22
C LEU A 149 2.47 -5.70 5.21
N MET A 150 3.46 -4.87 5.56
CA MET A 150 4.55 -5.20 6.47
C MET A 150 4.89 -3.97 7.31
N GLY A 151 5.24 -4.18 8.58
CA GLY A 151 5.63 -3.10 9.48
C GLY A 151 4.55 -2.02 9.55
N SER A 152 4.94 -0.78 9.22
CA SER A 152 4.08 0.42 9.24
C SER A 152 3.25 0.62 7.96
N ASN A 153 3.16 -0.36 7.05
CA ASN A 153 2.37 -0.28 5.82
C ASN A 153 2.74 0.91 4.92
N LEU A 154 4.03 1.04 4.57
CA LEU A 154 4.50 2.08 3.66
C LEU A 154 3.77 2.06 2.31
N ALA A 155 3.47 3.26 1.79
CA ALA A 155 2.93 3.48 0.45
C ALA A 155 3.45 4.80 -0.16
N SER A 156 3.89 4.75 -1.41
CA SER A 156 4.43 5.92 -2.12
C SER A 156 3.51 6.40 -3.23
N PHE A 157 3.43 7.73 -3.38
CA PHE A 157 2.58 8.42 -4.34
C PHE A 157 3.38 9.51 -5.07
N SER A 158 3.00 9.76 -6.32
CA SER A 158 3.52 10.81 -7.17
C SER A 158 2.37 11.44 -7.95
N ALA A 159 2.28 12.76 -7.98
CA ALA A 159 1.26 13.49 -8.73
C ALA A 159 1.90 14.65 -9.50
N ALA A 160 1.57 14.75 -10.79
CA ALA A 160 1.88 15.93 -11.58
C ALA A 160 0.71 16.92 -11.44
N LEU A 161 1.03 18.18 -11.19
CA LEU A 161 0.08 19.26 -11.05
C LEU A 161 0.15 20.17 -12.29
N ASN A 162 -1.03 20.61 -12.75
CA ASN A 162 -1.11 21.66 -13.76
C ASN A 162 -0.88 23.04 -13.14
N GLN A 163 -1.04 24.10 -13.93
CA GLN A 163 -0.79 25.47 -13.48
C GLN A 163 -1.68 25.87 -12.28
N ASP A 164 -2.99 25.62 -12.36
CA ASP A 164 -3.91 25.97 -11.26
C ASP A 164 -3.62 25.15 -10.00
N GLY A 165 -3.39 23.84 -10.18
CA GLY A 165 -3.08 22.92 -9.10
C GLY A 165 -1.78 23.28 -8.40
N VAL A 166 -0.73 23.63 -9.14
CA VAL A 166 0.56 23.99 -8.55
C VAL A 166 0.50 25.34 -7.83
N SER A 167 -0.20 26.32 -8.39
CA SER A 167 -0.43 27.62 -7.76
C SER A 167 -1.20 27.48 -6.44
N LEU A 168 -2.25 26.66 -6.42
CA LEU A 168 -3.02 26.37 -5.20
C LEU A 168 -2.17 25.63 -4.16
N PHE A 169 -1.48 24.56 -4.59
CA PHE A 169 -0.66 23.74 -3.69
C PHE A 169 0.46 24.56 -3.04
N ARG A 170 1.18 25.39 -3.84
CA ARG A 170 2.23 26.28 -3.35
C ARG A 170 1.69 27.29 -2.34
N GLN A 171 0.61 27.99 -2.66
CA GLN A 171 0.03 29.00 -1.76
C GLN A 171 -0.52 28.38 -0.47
N ALA A 172 -1.02 27.14 -0.53
CA ALA A 172 -1.42 26.39 0.65
C ALA A 172 -0.21 26.05 1.52
N LEU A 173 0.87 25.52 0.93
CA LEU A 173 2.11 25.21 1.64
C LEU A 173 2.76 26.44 2.29
N GLU A 174 2.76 27.59 1.61
CA GLU A 174 3.24 28.87 2.17
C GLU A 174 2.44 29.32 3.40
N LYS A 175 1.18 28.87 3.53
CA LYS A 175 0.32 29.10 4.70
C LYS A 175 0.39 27.95 5.71
N ASN A 176 1.36 27.04 5.57
CA ASN A 176 1.52 25.83 6.39
C ASN A 176 0.31 24.90 6.32
N ILE A 177 -0.32 24.81 5.15
CA ILE A 177 -1.43 23.90 4.88
C ILE A 177 -0.99 22.95 3.77
N MET A 178 -0.96 21.65 4.05
CA MET A 178 -0.83 20.62 3.02
C MET A 178 -2.23 20.17 2.61
N PRO A 179 -2.73 20.57 1.42
CA PRO A 179 -4.06 20.20 0.97
C PRO A 179 -4.01 18.77 0.43
N ALA A 180 -3.83 17.80 1.34
CA ALA A 180 -3.83 16.39 1.01
C ALA A 180 -4.29 15.53 2.17
N GLY A 181 -5.03 14.48 1.84
CA GLY A 181 -5.49 13.44 2.74
C GLY A 181 -5.01 12.07 2.31
N ILE A 182 -4.90 11.19 3.30
CA ILE A 182 -4.53 9.79 3.14
C ILE A 182 -5.54 8.93 3.89
N TRP A 183 -5.98 7.85 3.25
CA TRP A 183 -6.91 6.88 3.82
C TRP A 183 -6.37 5.48 3.59
N TYR A 184 -6.06 4.80 4.68
CA TYR A 184 -5.76 3.38 4.69
C TYR A 184 -7.01 2.60 5.07
N ASN A 185 -7.18 1.44 4.46
CA ASN A 185 -8.12 0.41 4.89
C ASN A 185 -7.31 -0.88 5.00
N LEU A 186 -6.97 -1.27 6.23
CA LEU A 186 -6.09 -2.40 6.52
C LEU A 186 -6.85 -3.46 7.31
N LYS A 187 -6.46 -4.71 7.12
CA LYS A 187 -6.99 -5.86 7.86
C LYS A 187 -5.82 -6.63 8.44
N PHE A 188 -5.85 -6.89 9.74
CA PHE A 188 -4.83 -7.70 10.40
C PHE A 188 -5.45 -8.94 11.05
N ALA A 189 -4.60 -9.96 11.22
CA ALA A 189 -4.99 -11.17 11.93
C ALA A 189 -4.80 -10.97 13.44
N ALA A 190 -5.89 -11.17 14.19
CA ALA A 190 -5.87 -11.26 15.64
C ALA A 190 -6.28 -12.67 16.06
N ARG A 191 -5.74 -13.18 17.17
CA ARG A 191 -6.10 -14.47 17.72
C ARG A 191 -7.01 -14.28 18.93
N ILE A 192 -8.08 -15.06 18.96
CA ILE A 192 -8.84 -15.32 20.18
C ILE A 192 -8.00 -16.30 21.02
N PRO A 193 -7.57 -15.91 22.23
CA PRO A 193 -6.77 -16.77 23.09
C PRO A 193 -7.47 -18.11 23.34
N ALA A 194 -6.66 -19.12 23.64
CA ALA A 194 -7.15 -20.48 23.89
C ALA A 194 -8.19 -20.48 25.01
N ILE A 195 -9.45 -20.75 24.66
CA ILE A 195 -10.49 -21.00 25.66
C ILE A 195 -10.38 -22.48 26.03
N GLU A 196 -10.09 -22.74 27.30
CA GLU A 196 -10.16 -24.08 27.87
C GLU A 196 -11.58 -24.31 28.43
N ILE A 197 -12.28 -25.24 27.82
CA ILE A 197 -13.58 -25.70 28.30
C ILE A 197 -13.35 -27.08 28.91
N THR A 198 -13.53 -27.16 30.22
CA THR A 198 -13.46 -28.41 30.98
C THR A 198 -14.86 -28.82 31.36
N ILE A 199 -15.26 -30.01 30.92
CA ILE A 199 -16.58 -30.56 31.19
C ILE A 199 -16.42 -31.83 32.01
N GLU A 200 -16.93 -31.77 33.23
CA GLU A 200 -16.95 -32.88 34.17
C GLU A 200 -18.39 -33.28 34.44
N GLY A 201 -18.67 -34.58 34.45
CA GLY A 201 -19.97 -35.07 34.89
C GLY A 201 -20.07 -36.58 34.90
N ASP A 202 -21.21 -37.07 35.39
CA ASP A 202 -21.57 -38.48 35.32
C ASP A 202 -22.61 -38.67 34.23
N LYS A 203 -22.31 -39.53 33.25
CA LYS A 203 -23.20 -39.78 32.11
C LYS A 203 -24.56 -40.34 32.54
N GLY A 204 -24.59 -41.17 33.58
CA GLY A 204 -25.82 -41.82 34.06
C GLY A 204 -26.75 -40.82 34.75
N GLU A 205 -26.20 -39.94 35.57
CA GLU A 205 -26.97 -38.89 36.25
C GLU A 205 -27.48 -37.81 35.28
N PHE A 206 -26.63 -37.39 34.34
CA PHE A 206 -27.02 -36.46 33.30
C PHE A 206 -28.13 -37.03 32.41
N TYR A 207 -28.03 -38.32 32.07
CA TYR A 207 -29.04 -39.00 31.28
C TYR A 207 -30.42 -39.00 31.94
N ARG A 208 -30.48 -39.27 33.26
CA ARG A 208 -31.73 -39.20 34.04
C ARG A 208 -32.37 -37.81 34.01
N GLU A 209 -31.55 -36.76 34.08
CA GLU A 209 -32.02 -35.37 34.07
C GLU A 209 -32.59 -34.98 32.69
N VAL A 210 -31.92 -35.38 31.60
CA VAL A 210 -32.41 -35.18 30.22
C VAL A 210 -33.75 -35.88 29.98
N LYS A 211 -33.93 -37.11 30.48
CA LYS A 211 -35.19 -37.86 30.35
C LYS A 211 -36.38 -37.10 30.95
N ASN A 212 -36.18 -36.36 32.03
CA ASN A 212 -37.22 -35.56 32.67
C ASN A 212 -37.51 -34.24 31.93
N TYR A 213 -36.55 -33.73 31.15
CA TYR A 213 -36.67 -32.48 30.41
C TYR A 213 -37.39 -32.65 29.05
N VAL A 214 -37.31 -33.84 28.44
CA VAL A 214 -38.00 -34.14 27.18
C VAL A 214 -39.50 -34.33 27.44
N GLN A 215 -40.33 -33.38 26.99
CA GLN A 215 -41.78 -33.46 27.14
C GLN A 215 -42.43 -34.15 25.93
N ARG A 216 -43.49 -34.94 26.20
CA ARG A 216 -44.28 -35.63 25.18
C ARG A 216 -45.49 -34.78 24.83
N ARG A 217 -45.65 -34.43 23.55
CA ARG A 217 -46.90 -33.86 23.04
C ARG A 217 -47.57 -34.84 22.10
N TRP A 218 -48.90 -34.92 22.21
CA TRP A 218 -49.72 -35.63 21.24
C TRP A 218 -49.88 -34.78 19.99
N GLU A 219 -49.43 -35.31 18.84
CA GLU A 219 -49.78 -34.75 17.55
C GLU A 219 -50.74 -35.70 16.81
N HIS A 220 -51.87 -35.14 16.37
CA HIS A 220 -52.83 -35.86 15.55
C HIS A 220 -52.42 -35.73 14.09
N VAL A 221 -51.81 -36.77 13.53
CA VAL A 221 -51.48 -36.81 12.11
C VAL A 221 -52.62 -37.49 11.37
N GLN A 222 -53.32 -36.75 10.51
CA GLN A 222 -54.30 -37.32 9.61
C GLN A 222 -53.58 -37.81 8.34
N ARG A 223 -53.65 -39.12 8.09
CA ARG A 223 -53.22 -39.67 6.79
C ARG A 223 -54.42 -40.16 6.03
N THR A 224 -54.62 -39.60 4.84
CA THR A 224 -55.58 -40.11 3.86
C THR A 224 -54.98 -41.34 3.20
N LYS A 225 -55.61 -42.52 3.38
CA LYS A 225 -55.25 -43.71 2.60
C LYS A 225 -56.10 -43.81 1.34
N PHE A 226 -55.62 -44.60 0.39
CA PHE A 226 -56.34 -44.92 -0.85
C PHE A 226 -57.73 -45.49 -0.53
N LEU A 227 -58.77 -45.06 -1.25
CA LEU A 227 -60.22 -45.17 -0.94
C LEU A 227 -60.81 -44.14 0.05
N GLY A 228 -60.18 -42.97 0.23
CA GLY A 228 -60.85 -41.81 0.85
C GLY A 228 -61.18 -41.95 2.34
N MET A 229 -60.73 -43.02 2.98
CA MET A 229 -60.82 -43.20 4.43
C MET A 229 -59.66 -42.47 5.11
N THR A 230 -60.00 -41.46 5.90
CA THR A 230 -59.06 -40.78 6.78
C THR A 230 -58.82 -41.64 8.00
N VAL A 231 -57.59 -42.12 8.16
CA VAL A 231 -57.17 -42.81 9.38
C VAL A 231 -56.44 -41.79 10.23
N SER A 232 -56.96 -41.52 11.43
CA SER A 232 -56.29 -40.71 12.43
C SER A 232 -55.26 -41.58 13.16
N GLU A 233 -53.98 -41.25 12.99
CA GLU A 233 -52.89 -41.90 13.70
C GLU A 233 -52.39 -40.94 14.78
N ARG A 234 -52.29 -41.44 16.03
CA ARG A 234 -51.65 -40.69 17.10
C ARG A 234 -50.16 -40.99 17.04
N ARG A 235 -49.33 -39.98 16.76
CA ARG A 235 -47.88 -40.13 16.81
C ARG A 235 -47.32 -39.34 17.99
N TRP A 236 -46.35 -39.93 18.67
CA TRP A 236 -45.55 -39.24 19.67
C TRP A 236 -44.60 -38.28 18.98
N VAL A 237 -44.63 -37.01 19.37
CA VAL A 237 -43.61 -36.02 19.01
C VAL A 237 -42.92 -35.58 20.30
N SER A 238 -41.61 -35.71 20.32
CA SER A 238 -40.78 -35.19 21.42
C SER A 238 -40.47 -33.73 21.13
N GLU A 239 -40.92 -32.84 22.00
CA GLU A 239 -40.61 -31.41 21.93
C GLU A 239 -39.52 -31.09 22.96
N TRP A 240 -38.59 -30.22 22.59
CA TRP A 240 -37.52 -29.75 23.46
C TRP A 240 -37.47 -28.23 23.44
N ASN A 241 -37.36 -27.61 24.62
CA ASN A 241 -37.14 -26.17 24.72
C ASN A 241 -35.70 -25.87 24.29
N GLU A 242 -35.54 -24.97 23.31
CA GLU A 242 -34.22 -24.56 22.81
C GLU A 242 -33.32 -24.06 23.95
N LEU A 243 -32.19 -24.75 24.18
CA LEU A 243 -31.10 -24.17 24.96
C LEU A 243 -30.51 -23.00 24.17
N SER A 244 -30.60 -21.79 24.73
CA SER A 244 -30.14 -20.58 24.07
C SER A 244 -28.85 -19.98 24.67
N SER A 245 -28.33 -20.52 25.79
CA SER A 245 -27.09 -20.05 26.43
C SER A 245 -26.49 -21.06 27.44
N ILE A 246 -25.21 -20.88 27.82
CA ILE A 246 -24.55 -21.65 28.90
C ILE A 246 -25.29 -21.45 30.23
N THR A 247 -25.76 -20.25 30.54
CA THR A 247 -26.45 -19.97 31.80
C THR A 247 -27.74 -20.78 31.92
N LYS A 248 -28.59 -20.76 30.89
CA LYS A 248 -29.81 -21.59 30.85
C LYS A 248 -29.50 -23.07 30.89
N PHE A 249 -28.39 -23.49 30.27
CA PHE A 249 -27.92 -24.87 30.34
C PHE A 249 -27.54 -25.27 31.77
N ARG A 250 -26.71 -24.45 32.46
CA ARG A 250 -26.31 -24.68 33.85
C ARG A 250 -27.49 -24.68 34.81
N ASP A 251 -28.48 -23.81 34.58
CA ASP A 251 -29.70 -23.75 35.40
C ASP A 251 -30.63 -24.95 35.16
N SER A 252 -30.58 -25.54 33.96
CA SER A 252 -31.44 -26.67 33.59
C SER A 252 -30.83 -28.04 33.90
N PHE A 253 -29.50 -28.13 33.89
CA PHE A 253 -28.75 -29.38 34.06
C PHE A 253 -27.68 -29.25 35.15
N HIS A 254 -27.90 -29.92 36.27
CA HIS A 254 -27.03 -29.86 37.45
C HIS A 254 -25.95 -30.94 37.43
N ASN A 255 -26.16 -32.02 36.66
CA ASN A 255 -25.26 -33.18 36.61
C ASN A 255 -24.15 -33.06 35.55
N LEU A 256 -24.05 -31.91 34.86
CA LEU A 256 -22.99 -31.58 33.91
C LEU A 256 -22.34 -30.24 34.31
N THR A 257 -21.11 -30.27 34.81
CA THR A 257 -20.38 -29.05 35.15
C THR A 257 -19.53 -28.61 33.96
N ILE A 258 -19.89 -27.48 33.34
CA ILE A 258 -19.07 -26.82 32.30
C ILE A 258 -18.30 -25.69 32.97
N ARG A 259 -16.98 -25.85 33.11
CA ARG A 259 -16.06 -24.77 33.49
C ARG A 259 -15.43 -24.19 32.24
N VAL A 260 -15.51 -22.87 32.12
CA VAL A 260 -14.75 -22.11 31.13
C VAL A 260 -13.61 -21.47 31.92
N ASP A 261 -12.37 -21.89 31.66
CA ASP A 261 -11.21 -21.28 32.28
C ASP A 261 -10.94 -19.93 31.61
N ASP A 262 -11.29 -18.86 32.32
CA ASP A 262 -11.09 -17.47 31.92
C ASP A 262 -9.80 -16.87 32.50
N SER A 263 -8.98 -17.65 33.20
CA SER A 263 -7.73 -17.19 33.85
C SER A 263 -6.67 -16.68 32.85
N SER A 264 -6.86 -17.00 31.57
CA SER A 264 -6.08 -16.50 30.44
C SER A 264 -6.39 -15.04 30.07
N LEU A 265 -7.48 -14.47 30.61
CA LEU A 265 -7.98 -13.16 30.23
C LEU A 265 -7.53 -12.08 31.23
N PRO A 266 -7.21 -10.87 30.73
CA PRO A 266 -7.19 -9.68 31.56
C PRO A 266 -8.54 -9.49 32.23
N ASP A 267 -8.55 -9.14 33.52
CA ASP A 267 -9.75 -8.65 34.21
C ASP A 267 -10.03 -7.23 33.70
N SER A 268 -10.49 -7.14 32.45
CA SER A 268 -10.69 -5.89 31.71
C SER A 268 -11.92 -5.11 32.21
N GLY A 269 -12.70 -5.70 33.11
CA GLY A 269 -13.95 -5.12 33.61
C GLY A 269 -15.04 -4.96 32.54
N ASP A 270 -14.82 -5.39 31.29
CA ASP A 270 -15.77 -5.25 30.18
C ASP A 270 -16.74 -6.46 30.13
N PRO A 271 -18.03 -6.29 30.48
CA PRO A 271 -19.00 -7.38 30.51
C PRO A 271 -19.31 -7.95 29.12
N THR A 272 -19.11 -7.18 28.04
CA THR A 272 -19.43 -7.60 26.67
C THR A 272 -18.48 -8.68 26.15
N MET A 273 -17.27 -8.70 26.68
CA MET A 273 -16.21 -9.63 26.34
C MET A 273 -16.45 -11.01 26.93
N LYS A 274 -16.82 -11.06 28.22
CA LYS A 274 -17.22 -12.30 28.91
C LYS A 274 -18.40 -12.95 28.21
N GLN A 275 -19.40 -12.15 27.83
CA GLN A 275 -20.60 -12.64 27.14
C GLN A 275 -20.29 -13.27 25.76
N LYS A 276 -19.48 -12.61 24.92
CA LYS A 276 -19.11 -13.16 23.60
C LYS A 276 -18.29 -14.47 23.71
N MET A 277 -17.50 -14.60 24.76
CA MET A 277 -16.74 -15.83 25.03
C MET A 277 -17.64 -16.95 25.56
N GLU A 278 -18.61 -16.63 26.40
CA GLU A 278 -19.66 -17.57 26.80
C GLU A 278 -20.47 -18.05 25.58
N ASP A 279 -20.82 -17.16 24.65
CA ASP A 279 -21.52 -17.53 23.41
C ASP A 279 -20.67 -18.48 22.54
N MET A 280 -19.37 -18.19 22.40
CA MET A 280 -18.44 -19.07 21.67
C MET A 280 -18.27 -20.43 22.36
N ALA A 281 -18.09 -20.44 23.68
CA ALA A 281 -18.01 -21.67 24.45
C ALA A 281 -19.30 -22.49 24.34
N PHE A 282 -20.46 -21.81 24.35
CA PHE A 282 -21.77 -22.43 24.18
C PHE A 282 -21.90 -23.10 22.82
N ALA A 283 -21.50 -22.42 21.73
CA ALA A 283 -21.54 -22.96 20.39
C ALA A 283 -20.66 -24.23 20.24
N ILE A 284 -19.50 -24.25 20.90
CA ILE A 284 -18.60 -25.43 20.93
C ILE A 284 -19.29 -26.60 21.62
N VAL A 285 -19.91 -26.36 22.79
CA VAL A 285 -20.68 -27.37 23.54
C VAL A 285 -21.86 -27.87 22.72
N GLN A 286 -22.64 -26.97 22.12
CA GLN A 286 -23.82 -27.30 21.32
C GLN A 286 -23.50 -28.12 20.08
N THR A 287 -22.36 -27.85 19.43
CA THR A 287 -22.01 -28.53 18.17
C THR A 287 -21.28 -29.85 18.40
N ASN A 288 -20.39 -29.93 19.39
CA ASN A 288 -19.47 -31.07 19.53
C ASN A 288 -19.87 -32.03 20.66
N ILE A 289 -20.62 -31.55 21.66
CA ILE A 289 -20.85 -32.28 22.91
C ILE A 289 -22.32 -32.67 23.00
N LEU A 290 -23.26 -31.72 22.97
CA LEU A 290 -24.68 -32.04 23.11
C LEU A 290 -25.17 -33.15 22.14
N PRO A 291 -24.83 -33.18 20.83
CA PRO A 291 -25.33 -34.23 19.93
C PRO A 291 -24.87 -35.63 20.33
N ASN A 292 -23.61 -35.76 20.77
CA ASN A 292 -23.03 -37.05 21.17
C ASN A 292 -23.56 -37.56 22.52
N PHE A 293 -23.96 -36.64 23.41
CA PHE A 293 -24.49 -36.98 24.73
C PHE A 293 -26.01 -37.16 24.74
N PHE A 294 -26.74 -36.38 23.94
CA PHE A 294 -28.20 -36.43 23.89
C PHE A 294 -28.72 -37.46 22.88
N ALA A 295 -28.00 -37.79 21.79
CA ALA A 295 -28.50 -38.73 20.80
C ALA A 295 -28.85 -40.12 21.36
N PRO A 296 -28.01 -40.77 22.20
CA PRO A 296 -28.35 -42.05 22.82
C PRO A 296 -29.59 -41.93 23.71
N ALA A 297 -29.67 -40.83 24.48
CA ALA A 297 -30.76 -40.56 25.40
C ALA A 297 -32.10 -40.38 24.69
N ILE A 298 -32.09 -39.61 23.61
CA ILE A 298 -33.26 -39.36 22.75
C ILE A 298 -33.69 -40.67 22.07
N GLN A 299 -32.72 -41.45 21.59
CA GLN A 299 -32.99 -42.70 20.90
C GLN A 299 -33.55 -43.77 21.84
N GLU A 300 -33.07 -43.88 23.08
CA GLU A 300 -33.66 -44.77 24.09
C GLU A 300 -35.06 -44.33 24.53
N VAL A 301 -35.30 -43.04 24.80
CA VAL A 301 -36.66 -42.53 25.09
C VAL A 301 -37.62 -42.78 23.92
N ALA A 302 -37.12 -42.72 22.68
CA ALA A 302 -37.87 -43.09 21.49
C ALA A 302 -38.08 -44.61 21.35
N ASN A 303 -37.12 -45.44 21.79
CA ASN A 303 -37.12 -46.91 21.64
C ASN A 303 -37.81 -47.66 22.78
N GLU A 304 -37.87 -47.12 24.01
CA GLU A 304 -38.65 -47.67 25.15
C GLU A 304 -40.16 -47.82 24.80
N GLN A 305 -40.60 -47.35 23.64
CA GLN A 305 -42.00 -47.21 23.23
C GLN A 305 -42.43 -48.05 22.02
N GLN A 306 -41.69 -49.09 21.61
CA GLN A 306 -42.35 -50.18 20.87
C GLN A 306 -43.00 -51.14 21.88
N PRO A 307 -44.35 -51.17 22.01
CA PRO A 307 -44.98 -52.18 22.83
C PRO A 307 -44.70 -53.54 22.18
N ASN A 308 -43.77 -54.30 22.75
CA ASN A 308 -43.60 -55.70 22.40
C ASN A 308 -44.83 -56.44 22.97
N PRO A 309 -45.70 -57.05 22.14
CA PRO A 309 -46.97 -57.62 22.60
C PRO A 309 -46.82 -58.87 23.48
N ASN A 310 -45.59 -59.25 23.85
CA ASN A 310 -45.31 -60.45 24.63
C ASN A 310 -44.49 -60.12 25.90
N PRO A 311 -45.10 -60.13 27.10
CA PRO A 311 -44.43 -59.77 28.36
C PRO A 311 -43.42 -60.80 28.86
N ALA A 312 -43.26 -61.95 28.18
CA ALA A 312 -42.35 -63.02 28.59
C ALA A 312 -40.92 -62.89 28.04
N THR A 313 -40.63 -61.93 27.16
CA THR A 313 -39.30 -61.71 26.55
C THR A 313 -38.73 -60.31 26.76
N SER A 314 -39.37 -59.47 27.57
CA SER A 314 -38.82 -58.15 27.91
C SER A 314 -37.71 -58.32 28.96
N ILE A 315 -36.48 -58.54 28.50
CA ILE A 315 -35.32 -58.19 29.30
C ILE A 315 -35.24 -56.66 29.20
N PRO A 316 -35.44 -55.89 30.30
CA PRO A 316 -35.11 -54.48 30.28
C PRO A 316 -33.61 -54.40 29.99
N VAL A 317 -33.25 -53.97 28.79
CA VAL A 317 -31.89 -53.54 28.51
C VAL A 317 -31.77 -52.18 29.21
N ASN A 318 -31.52 -52.21 30.51
CA ASN A 318 -30.92 -51.08 31.20
C ASN A 318 -29.49 -51.02 30.67
N THR A 319 -29.28 -50.35 29.53
CA THR A 319 -27.97 -49.84 29.18
C THR A 319 -27.69 -48.70 30.15
N GLU A 320 -27.32 -49.05 31.38
CA GLU A 320 -26.75 -48.11 32.32
C GLU A 320 -25.44 -47.60 31.72
N THR A 321 -25.53 -46.50 30.98
CA THR A 321 -24.37 -45.78 30.47
C THR A 321 -23.75 -45.06 31.67
N THR A 322 -23.09 -45.84 32.52
CA THR A 322 -22.40 -45.36 33.71
C THR A 322 -20.96 -45.04 33.34
N GLY A 323 -20.49 -43.89 33.78
CA GLY A 323 -19.15 -43.42 33.48
C GLY A 323 -18.99 -41.96 33.79
N ARG A 324 -18.01 -41.67 34.64
CA ARG A 324 -17.49 -40.31 34.80
C ARG A 324 -16.80 -39.92 33.51
N PHE A 325 -17.15 -38.76 32.98
CA PHE A 325 -16.50 -38.22 31.80
C PHE A 325 -15.82 -36.90 32.18
N ASP A 326 -14.61 -36.73 31.65
CA ASP A 326 -13.82 -35.52 31.73
C ASP A 326 -13.39 -35.20 30.29
N MET A 327 -13.78 -34.02 29.82
CA MET A 327 -13.43 -33.55 28.48
C MET A 327 -12.85 -32.15 28.58
N LYS A 328 -11.59 -32.03 28.14
CA LYS A 328 -10.87 -30.77 27.99
C LYS A 328 -10.79 -30.40 26.52
N ILE A 329 -11.42 -29.30 26.13
CA ILE A 329 -11.35 -28.74 24.77
C ILE A 329 -10.58 -27.44 24.84
N ILE A 330 -9.52 -27.34 24.03
CA ILE A 330 -8.78 -26.11 23.80
C ILE A 330 -9.04 -25.68 22.36
N ARG A 331 -9.63 -24.50 22.17
CA ARG A 331 -9.87 -23.92 20.83
C ARG A 331 -9.21 -22.55 20.74
N THR A 332 -8.38 -22.38 19.72
CA THR A 332 -7.84 -21.10 19.29
C THR A 332 -8.43 -20.75 17.92
N GLN A 333 -8.81 -19.50 17.71
CA GLN A 333 -9.33 -19.03 16.44
C GLN A 333 -8.62 -17.75 16.01
N ILE A 334 -8.31 -17.63 14.72
CA ILE A 334 -7.83 -16.40 14.12
C ILE A 334 -9.03 -15.66 13.54
N VAL A 335 -9.14 -14.37 13.86
CA VAL A 335 -10.15 -13.48 13.31
C VAL A 335 -9.48 -12.34 12.55
N GLU A 336 -10.18 -11.85 11.53
CA GLU A 336 -9.81 -10.64 10.81
C GLU A 336 -10.36 -9.42 11.55
N LYS A 337 -9.50 -8.42 11.79
CA LYS A 337 -9.93 -7.13 12.35
C LYS A 337 -9.58 -5.99 11.39
N PRO A 338 -10.56 -5.17 10.98
CA PRO A 338 -10.29 -3.99 10.16
C PRO A 338 -9.75 -2.84 11.01
N VAL A 339 -8.85 -2.05 10.43
CA VAL A 339 -8.38 -0.76 10.95
C VAL A 339 -8.26 0.21 9.77
N ASN A 340 -8.72 1.45 9.96
CA ASN A 340 -8.77 2.44 8.88
C ASN A 340 -7.98 3.71 9.20
N PRO A 341 -6.64 3.67 9.23
CA PRO A 341 -5.84 4.84 9.54
C PRO A 341 -6.06 5.96 8.52
N ASN A 342 -6.47 7.14 8.98
CA ASN A 342 -6.66 8.28 8.11
C ASN A 342 -6.06 9.56 8.70
N ALA A 343 -5.69 10.49 7.84
CA ALA A 343 -5.19 11.81 8.25
C ALA A 343 -5.31 12.83 7.13
N ILE A 344 -5.52 14.09 7.52
CA ILE A 344 -5.20 15.26 6.69
C ILE A 344 -3.75 15.61 7.02
N LEU A 345 -2.91 15.74 5.99
CA LEU A 345 -1.46 15.89 6.16
C LEU A 345 -1.02 17.30 6.59
N ALA A 346 -1.95 18.26 6.69
CA ALA A 346 -1.67 19.65 7.03
C ALA A 346 -0.95 19.85 8.37
N GLU A 347 -1.10 18.94 9.33
CA GLU A 347 -0.50 19.04 10.66
C GLU A 347 0.82 18.25 10.80
N VAL A 348 1.28 17.58 9.73
CA VAL A 348 2.34 16.56 9.81
C VAL A 348 3.74 17.11 9.49
N LEU A 349 3.82 18.24 8.78
CA LEU A 349 5.08 18.86 8.35
C LEU A 349 5.30 20.20 9.04
N THR A 350 6.54 20.49 9.43
CA THR A 350 6.91 21.82 9.92
C THR A 350 7.15 22.80 8.76
N PRO A 351 7.06 24.12 9.00
CA PRO A 351 7.38 25.12 7.97
C PRO A 351 8.80 24.97 7.39
N GLU A 352 9.76 24.61 8.23
CA GLU A 352 11.16 24.37 7.85
C GLU A 352 11.31 23.14 6.95
N GLU A 353 10.55 22.08 7.24
CA GLU A 353 10.50 20.86 6.42
C GLU A 353 9.91 21.15 5.04
N ILE A 354 8.78 21.87 4.99
CA ILE A 354 8.14 22.28 3.74
C ILE A 354 9.12 23.07 2.87
N LYS A 355 9.85 24.02 3.46
CA LYS A 355 10.83 24.83 2.74
C LYS A 355 11.98 24.00 2.18
N THR A 356 12.48 23.02 2.95
CA THR A 356 13.61 22.17 2.54
C THR A 356 13.20 21.15 1.47
N SER A 357 11.96 20.67 1.53
CA SER A 357 11.37 19.73 0.58
C SER A 357 10.85 20.39 -0.71
N THR A 358 10.80 21.72 -0.77
CA THR A 358 10.31 22.47 -1.94
C THR A 358 11.48 22.93 -2.82
N VAL A 359 11.48 22.51 -4.08
CA VAL A 359 12.52 22.87 -5.06
C VAL A 359 11.91 23.62 -6.22
N TYR A 360 12.59 24.69 -6.64
CA TYR A 360 12.23 25.51 -7.79
C TYR A 360 13.21 25.22 -8.93
N LEU A 361 12.70 24.79 -10.08
CA LEU A 361 13.49 24.52 -11.28
C LEU A 361 13.02 25.40 -12.42
N ASP A 362 13.97 25.92 -13.20
CA ASP A 362 13.66 26.63 -14.43
C ASP A 362 14.03 25.76 -15.63
N LEU A 363 13.03 25.13 -16.26
CA LEU A 363 13.26 24.34 -17.48
C LEU A 363 13.29 25.22 -18.74
N SER A 364 13.07 26.53 -18.62
CA SER A 364 13.32 27.47 -19.73
C SER A 364 14.81 27.59 -20.05
N GLN A 365 15.68 27.30 -19.07
CA GLN A 365 17.12 27.22 -19.28
C GLN A 365 17.52 25.76 -19.53
N PRO A 366 17.65 25.32 -20.80
CA PRO A 366 17.92 23.93 -21.09
C PRO A 366 19.30 23.55 -20.54
N TYR A 367 19.35 22.48 -19.74
CA TYR A 367 20.64 21.98 -19.26
C TYR A 367 21.56 21.60 -20.44
N PHE A 368 20.98 21.08 -21.54
CA PHE A 368 21.70 20.83 -22.79
C PHE A 368 21.32 21.86 -23.84
N HIS A 369 22.26 22.72 -24.22
CA HIS A 369 22.03 23.67 -25.30
C HIS A 369 22.40 23.02 -26.64
N GLU A 370 21.50 23.07 -27.61
CA GLU A 370 21.75 22.58 -28.96
C GLU A 370 22.28 23.70 -29.87
N MET A 371 23.30 23.36 -30.66
CA MET A 371 23.77 24.15 -31.77
C MET A 371 23.14 23.65 -33.06
N ASP A 372 22.26 24.46 -33.65
CA ASP A 372 21.67 24.23 -34.98
C ASP A 372 22.22 25.30 -35.93
N ILE A 373 23.06 24.88 -36.88
CA ILE A 373 23.65 25.73 -37.92
C ILE A 373 23.03 25.35 -39.26
N LYS A 374 22.49 26.36 -39.95
CA LYS A 374 22.07 26.25 -41.34
C LYS A 374 23.22 26.66 -42.24
N VAL A 375 23.57 25.80 -43.19
CA VAL A 375 24.66 26.02 -44.14
C VAL A 375 24.05 26.24 -45.51
N ASN A 376 24.23 27.45 -46.03
CA ASN A 376 23.76 27.89 -47.32
C ASN A 376 24.95 28.26 -48.21
N ALA A 377 24.74 28.20 -49.52
CA ALA A 377 25.70 28.68 -50.50
C ALA A 377 25.10 29.87 -51.26
N ASN A 378 25.82 30.98 -51.33
CA ASN A 378 25.45 32.11 -52.18
C ASN A 378 26.19 31.99 -53.52
N VAL A 379 25.78 31.00 -54.31
CA VAL A 379 26.39 30.66 -55.61
C VAL A 379 25.27 30.47 -56.62
N ASN A 380 25.39 31.11 -57.78
CA ASN A 380 24.48 30.82 -58.89
C ASN A 380 25.03 29.60 -59.64
N PHE A 381 24.62 28.40 -59.23
CA PHE A 381 25.09 27.15 -59.84
C PHE A 381 24.70 27.00 -61.32
N GLU A 382 23.79 27.80 -61.86
CA GLU A 382 23.46 27.80 -63.29
C GLU A 382 24.46 28.64 -64.09
N GLN A 383 24.70 29.88 -63.66
CA GLN A 383 25.48 30.88 -64.40
C GLN A 383 26.98 30.83 -64.10
N ASP A 384 27.35 30.46 -62.87
CA ASP A 384 28.73 30.48 -62.44
C ASP A 384 29.44 29.16 -62.83
N PRO A 385 30.77 29.16 -63.05
CA PRO A 385 31.53 27.97 -63.42
C PRO A 385 31.75 26.99 -62.25
N VAL A 386 30.84 26.97 -61.27
CA VAL A 386 30.93 26.15 -60.04
C VAL A 386 30.00 24.95 -60.17
N TYR A 387 30.55 23.74 -60.08
CA TYR A 387 29.81 22.47 -60.08
C TYR A 387 29.15 22.19 -58.73
N GLY A 388 29.85 22.52 -57.65
CA GLY A 388 29.38 22.25 -56.30
C GLY A 388 30.29 22.86 -55.26
N LEU A 389 29.74 23.05 -54.06
CA LEU A 389 30.45 23.53 -52.89
C LEU A 389 30.42 22.44 -51.83
N LYS A 390 31.60 21.98 -51.41
CA LYS A 390 31.74 21.15 -50.21
C LYS A 390 32.00 22.05 -49.02
N VAL A 391 31.26 21.86 -47.93
CA VAL A 391 31.45 22.59 -46.68
C VAL A 391 31.68 21.60 -45.56
N PHE A 392 32.79 21.77 -44.86
CA PHE A 392 33.18 20.96 -43.72
C PHE A 392 32.99 21.78 -42.46
N LEU A 393 32.23 21.25 -41.51
CA LEU A 393 32.07 21.82 -40.18
C LEU A 393 32.65 20.85 -39.16
N ASP A 394 33.44 21.38 -38.24
CA ASP A 394 34.03 20.65 -37.13
C ASP A 394 33.78 21.41 -35.82
N TYR A 395 33.17 20.71 -34.87
CA TYR A 395 32.97 21.16 -33.51
C TYR A 395 33.78 20.26 -32.60
N ASP A 396 34.83 20.79 -31.96
CA ASP A 396 35.67 20.07 -31.02
C ASP A 396 35.93 20.97 -29.81
N GLN A 397 35.19 20.75 -28.73
CA GLN A 397 35.24 21.56 -27.51
C GLN A 397 35.33 20.68 -26.28
N GLN A 398 36.07 21.13 -25.27
CA GLN A 398 36.06 20.53 -23.94
C GLN A 398 34.86 21.08 -23.15
N ASP A 399 34.04 20.19 -22.59
CA ASP A 399 33.01 20.56 -21.63
C ASP A 399 33.63 20.58 -20.23
N ASP A 400 33.79 21.78 -19.68
CA ASP A 400 34.46 21.98 -18.40
C ASP A 400 33.56 21.59 -17.22
N MET A 401 32.23 21.57 -17.43
CA MET A 401 31.24 21.17 -16.42
C MET A 401 31.12 19.65 -16.30
N ARG A 402 31.12 18.96 -17.45
CA ARG A 402 31.01 17.49 -17.49
C ARG A 402 32.37 16.79 -17.47
N GLY A 403 33.46 17.51 -17.73
CA GLY A 403 34.80 16.93 -17.88
C GLY A 403 34.96 16.08 -19.15
N VAL A 404 34.06 16.22 -20.13
CA VAL A 404 34.02 15.40 -21.35
C VAL A 404 34.34 16.25 -22.57
N ARG A 405 35.11 15.69 -23.52
CA ARG A 405 35.35 16.34 -24.81
C ARG A 405 34.22 16.03 -25.78
N VAL A 406 33.57 17.08 -26.28
CA VAL A 406 32.44 16.98 -27.21
C VAL A 406 32.96 17.24 -28.62
N LYS A 407 32.83 16.22 -29.50
CA LYS A 407 33.29 16.31 -30.89
C LYS A 407 32.22 15.93 -31.89
N LYS A 408 32.11 16.68 -32.98
CA LYS A 408 31.33 16.30 -34.16
C LYS A 408 31.85 17.03 -35.39
N ALA A 409 32.14 16.27 -36.43
CA ALA A 409 32.44 16.79 -37.76
C ALA A 409 31.37 16.33 -38.75
N LYS A 410 31.06 17.16 -39.75
CA LYS A 410 30.14 16.83 -40.84
C LYS A 410 30.53 17.55 -42.11
N GLU A 411 30.41 16.86 -43.24
CA GLU A 411 30.56 17.40 -44.59
C GLU A 411 29.18 17.59 -45.21
N PHE A 412 29.03 18.68 -45.97
CA PHE A 412 27.87 18.98 -46.80
C PHE A 412 28.33 19.20 -48.23
N LEU A 413 27.65 18.59 -49.20
CA LEU A 413 27.84 18.86 -50.62
C LEU A 413 26.61 19.60 -51.15
N ILE A 414 26.79 20.86 -51.51
CA ILE A 414 25.75 21.76 -52.01
C ILE A 414 25.93 21.88 -53.52
N LYS A 415 24.91 21.52 -54.29
CA LYS A 415 24.90 21.57 -55.77
C LYS A 415 23.80 22.46 -56.35
N SER A 416 22.90 22.95 -55.50
CA SER A 416 21.84 23.88 -55.84
C SER A 416 21.66 24.89 -54.72
N ASP A 417 21.08 26.04 -55.05
CA ASP A 417 20.63 27.08 -54.13
C ASP A 417 19.58 26.56 -53.11
N ASP A 418 18.73 25.63 -53.52
CA ASP A 418 17.72 25.02 -52.64
C ASP A 418 18.30 24.01 -51.62
N THR A 419 19.56 23.60 -51.75
CA THR A 419 20.15 22.59 -50.85
C THR A 419 20.67 23.24 -49.57
N ILE A 420 19.89 23.15 -48.50
CA ILE A 420 20.28 23.65 -47.16
C ILE A 420 20.93 22.52 -46.34
N GLY A 421 22.19 22.70 -45.96
CA GLY A 421 22.87 21.84 -45.00
C GLY A 421 22.41 22.15 -43.57
N ARG A 422 22.13 21.13 -42.75
CA ARG A 422 21.82 21.31 -41.32
C ARG A 422 22.79 20.56 -40.43
N PHE A 423 23.47 21.29 -39.56
CA PHE A 423 24.39 20.78 -38.55
C PHE A 423 23.79 20.95 -37.16
N ARG A 424 23.58 19.85 -36.45
CA ARG A 424 23.00 19.82 -35.10
C ARG A 424 23.95 19.15 -34.12
N GLN A 425 24.26 19.79 -33.00
CA GLN A 425 25.18 19.26 -31.99
C GLN A 425 24.85 19.81 -30.60
N ILE A 426 24.95 18.98 -29.55
CA ILE A 426 24.89 19.48 -28.16
C ILE A 426 26.19 20.23 -27.86
N MET A 427 26.08 21.47 -27.39
CA MET A 427 27.22 22.33 -27.07
C MET A 427 27.90 21.89 -25.77
N ALA A 428 29.23 21.97 -25.74
CA ALA A 428 30.03 21.95 -24.53
C ALA A 428 29.80 23.22 -23.70
N LYS A 429 30.06 23.17 -22.40
CA LYS A 429 29.95 24.33 -21.51
C LYS A 429 31.31 24.79 -20.99
N GLY A 430 31.42 26.10 -20.75
CA GLY A 430 32.52 26.70 -19.99
C GLY A 430 32.39 26.47 -18.49
N THR A 431 33.41 26.90 -17.74
CA THR A 431 33.44 26.86 -16.26
C THR A 431 32.34 27.70 -15.61
N ASP A 432 31.81 28.68 -16.33
CA ASP A 432 30.69 29.54 -15.95
C ASP A 432 29.31 28.95 -16.32
N GLY A 433 29.29 27.75 -16.93
CA GLY A 433 28.07 27.11 -17.40
C GLY A 433 27.54 27.64 -18.74
N ALA A 434 28.19 28.65 -19.34
CA ALA A 434 27.80 29.20 -20.62
C ALA A 434 28.10 28.23 -21.77
N PRO A 435 27.23 28.12 -22.79
CA PRO A 435 27.47 27.24 -23.93
C PRO A 435 28.61 27.77 -24.82
N LYS A 436 29.54 26.90 -25.20
CA LYS A 436 30.60 27.18 -26.17
C LYS A 436 30.04 26.98 -27.58
N ASP A 437 29.71 28.08 -28.25
CA ASP A 437 29.10 28.11 -29.59
C ASP A 437 30.12 28.23 -30.75
N GLY A 438 31.41 28.26 -30.44
CA GLY A 438 32.48 28.31 -31.44
C GLY A 438 32.69 26.98 -32.15
N TYR A 439 32.69 27.02 -33.49
CA TYR A 439 33.01 25.90 -34.37
C TYR A 439 33.99 26.32 -35.45
N LYS A 440 34.62 25.35 -36.10
CA LYS A 440 35.54 25.54 -37.23
C LYS A 440 34.87 25.10 -38.51
N HIS A 441 35.04 25.86 -39.58
CA HIS A 441 34.58 25.48 -40.90
C HIS A 441 35.57 25.82 -41.99
N TRP A 442 35.48 25.09 -43.09
CA TRP A 442 36.20 25.40 -44.33
C TRP A 442 35.41 24.82 -45.50
N SER A 443 35.69 25.27 -46.71
CA SER A 443 34.97 24.86 -47.91
C SER A 443 35.90 24.51 -49.07
N GLU A 444 35.37 23.76 -50.01
CA GLU A 444 36.01 23.37 -51.27
C GLU A 444 35.05 23.72 -52.42
N ILE A 445 35.49 24.61 -53.29
CA ILE A 445 34.76 25.01 -54.50
C ILE A 445 35.21 24.09 -55.63
N ILE A 446 34.26 23.38 -56.24
CA ILE A 446 34.52 22.47 -57.35
C ILE A 446 34.11 23.18 -58.65
N TYR A 447 35.02 23.35 -59.61
CA TYR A 447 34.73 24.01 -60.89
C TYR A 447 34.22 23.03 -61.95
N LYS A 448 33.27 23.46 -62.79
CA LYS A 448 32.63 22.63 -63.83
C LYS A 448 33.61 22.22 -64.94
N ASP A 449 34.39 23.17 -65.41
CA ASP A 449 35.13 23.02 -66.68
C ASP A 449 36.46 22.28 -66.50
N THR A 450 37.13 22.46 -65.37
CA THR A 450 38.44 21.86 -65.09
C THR A 450 38.37 20.68 -64.12
N GLY A 451 37.29 20.56 -63.35
CA GLY A 451 37.20 19.64 -62.21
C GLY A 451 38.15 20.01 -61.05
N GLU A 452 38.86 21.14 -61.15
CA GLU A 452 39.74 21.61 -60.10
C GLU A 452 38.94 22.02 -58.86
N THR A 453 39.53 21.77 -57.69
CA THR A 453 38.95 22.12 -56.40
C THR A 453 39.81 23.16 -55.71
N ILE A 454 39.21 24.30 -55.36
CA ILE A 454 39.88 25.34 -54.58
C ILE A 454 39.36 25.29 -53.14
N ARG A 455 40.28 25.10 -52.20
CA ARG A 455 39.98 25.13 -50.77
C ARG A 455 39.98 26.57 -50.23
N VAL A 456 38.98 26.90 -49.41
CA VAL A 456 38.83 28.19 -48.75
C VAL A 456 38.60 27.98 -47.24
N PRO A 457 39.48 28.50 -46.36
CA PRO A 457 40.75 29.14 -46.66
C PRO A 457 41.78 28.13 -47.19
N ALA A 458 42.81 28.60 -47.89
CA ALA A 458 43.83 27.74 -48.51
C ALA A 458 44.54 26.81 -47.50
N GLN A 459 44.65 27.24 -46.24
CA GLN A 459 45.14 26.43 -45.13
C GLN A 459 44.31 26.69 -43.87
N GLY A 460 44.14 25.65 -43.04
CA GLY A 460 43.42 25.73 -41.77
C GLY A 460 41.88 25.71 -41.92
N ALA A 461 41.22 26.30 -40.93
CA ALA A 461 39.77 26.45 -40.87
C ALA A 461 39.44 27.82 -40.25
N ILE A 462 38.27 28.36 -40.57
CA ILE A 462 37.75 29.61 -40.04
C ILE A 462 36.93 29.31 -38.79
N GLU A 463 37.21 30.02 -37.70
CA GLU A 463 36.38 29.98 -36.51
C GLU A 463 35.15 30.87 -36.70
N SER A 464 33.96 30.33 -36.42
CA SER A 464 32.70 31.06 -36.49
C SER A 464 31.80 30.71 -35.30
N ARG A 465 30.84 31.59 -35.05
CA ARG A 465 29.74 31.43 -34.07
C ARG A 465 28.37 31.65 -34.74
N GLU A 466 28.36 31.82 -36.06
CA GLU A 466 27.15 32.13 -36.81
C GLU A 466 26.21 30.91 -36.88
N ARG A 467 24.91 31.13 -36.69
CA ARG A 467 23.87 30.10 -36.81
C ARG A 467 23.39 29.91 -38.25
N GLU A 468 23.67 30.89 -39.10
CA GLU A 468 23.43 30.84 -40.53
C GLU A 468 24.74 31.09 -41.25
N LEU A 469 25.35 30.01 -41.71
CA LEU A 469 26.63 30.03 -42.41
C LEU A 469 26.37 30.14 -43.91
N VAL A 470 26.64 31.31 -44.49
CA VAL A 470 26.50 31.55 -45.93
C VAL A 470 27.89 31.56 -46.57
N ILE A 471 28.22 30.49 -47.30
CA ILE A 471 29.48 30.42 -48.02
C ILE A 471 29.32 31.15 -49.36
N SER A 472 30.10 32.20 -49.54
CA SER A 472 30.21 32.97 -50.77
C SER A 472 31.60 32.77 -51.39
N TYR A 473 31.72 32.85 -52.71
CA TYR A 473 33.02 32.86 -53.39
C TYR A 473 33.29 34.24 -54.00
N ARG A 474 34.56 34.67 -53.99
CA ARG A 474 34.97 35.92 -54.64
C ARG A 474 35.11 35.67 -56.15
N ARG A 475 34.37 36.42 -56.96
CA ARG A 475 34.56 36.46 -58.42
C ARG A 475 35.95 37.02 -58.75
N LEU A 476 36.90 36.14 -59.10
CA LEU A 476 38.09 36.51 -59.87
C LEU A 476 37.83 36.14 -61.33
N GLY A 477 38.09 37.08 -62.24
CA GLY A 477 37.70 37.00 -63.64
C GLY A 477 38.36 35.84 -64.38
N PHE A 478 37.61 34.77 -64.62
CA PHE A 478 37.98 33.75 -65.59
C PHE A 478 37.73 34.30 -67.00
N VAL A 479 38.79 34.43 -67.80
CA VAL A 479 38.69 34.74 -69.22
C VAL A 479 38.42 33.43 -69.97
N LYS A 480 37.21 33.27 -70.48
CA LYS A 480 36.85 32.15 -71.37
C LYS A 480 37.45 32.42 -72.75
N VAL A 481 38.48 31.67 -73.13
CA VAL A 481 39.04 31.67 -74.49
C VAL A 481 38.37 30.54 -75.26
N ASN A 482 37.43 30.88 -76.15
CA ASN A 482 36.89 29.93 -77.12
C ASN A 482 37.86 29.87 -78.32
N LEU A 483 38.50 28.72 -78.53
CA LEU A 483 39.15 28.43 -79.81
C LEU A 483 38.05 28.01 -80.80
N VAL A 484 37.72 28.94 -81.70
CA VAL A 484 36.89 28.64 -82.87
C VAL A 484 37.83 27.97 -83.89
N MET A 485 37.54 26.71 -84.23
CA MET A 485 38.14 26.05 -85.41
C MET A 485 37.28 26.32 -86.63
#